data_AF-A0A1W2DF55-F1
#
_entry.id   AF-A0A1W2DF55-F1
#
_cell.length_a   1.000
_cell.length_b   1.000
_cell.length_c   1.000
_cell.angle_alpha   90.00
_cell.angle_beta   90.00
_cell.angle_gamma   90.00
#
_symmetry.space_group_name_H-M   'P 1'
#
loop_
_entity.id
_entity.type
_entity.pdbx_description
1 polymer ?
#
loop_
_entity_poly.entity_id
_entity_poly.type
_entity_poly.pdbx_seq_one_letter_code
_entity_poly.pdbx_strand_id
1 'polypeptide(L)'
;MMIHDTSYNIVIWHSKKMPNEQEAATIYERILQGNLEDLEPSNDIATFLSELQEKYPSFEQLQNDDMEKCPWEAPFTTSDCYAILPLKREWGQLVKMLVSRALKHNLIYYDPQNKIVYHPIAAFSWLKKLRQHVMP
;
A
#
# COMPACT_ATOMS: atom_id res chain seq x y z
N MET A 1 -20.75 13.13 -7.96
CA MET A 1 -20.21 11.94 -7.26
C MET A 1 -19.86 12.40 -5.85
N MET A 2 -20.74 12.12 -4.89
CA MET A 2 -20.51 12.46 -3.48
C MET A 2 -19.55 11.42 -2.92
N ILE A 3 -18.29 11.80 -2.70
CA ILE A 3 -17.35 10.96 -1.95
C ILE A 3 -17.82 11.04 -0.51
N HIS A 4 -18.47 9.98 -0.01
CA HIS A 4 -18.76 9.88 1.41
C HIS A 4 -17.43 9.80 2.17
N ASP A 5 -17.23 10.77 3.07
CA ASP A 5 -16.09 10.98 3.97
C ASP A 5 -16.00 9.91 5.09
N THR A 6 -16.27 8.64 4.75
CA THR A 6 -16.27 7.50 5.68
C THR A 6 -15.13 6.52 5.45
N SER A 7 -14.48 6.57 4.28
CA SER A 7 -13.41 5.64 3.91
C SER A 7 -12.02 6.27 4.05
N TYR A 8 -11.08 5.48 4.55
CA TYR A 8 -9.67 5.80 4.64
C TYR A 8 -8.93 5.01 3.55
N ASN A 9 -8.58 5.68 2.46
CA ASN A 9 -7.88 5.07 1.34
C ASN A 9 -6.41 4.90 1.65
N ILE A 10 -5.94 3.67 1.68
CA ILE A 10 -4.53 3.34 1.81
C ILE A 10 -3.98 3.07 0.42
N VAL A 11 -2.87 3.70 0.07
CA VAL A 11 -2.25 3.54 -1.25
C VAL A 11 -0.90 2.88 -1.08
N ILE A 12 -0.68 1.79 -1.81
CA ILE A 12 0.59 1.07 -1.84
C ILE A 12 1.10 0.93 -3.26
N TRP A 13 2.42 1.03 -3.43
CA TRP A 13 3.09 0.81 -4.71
C TRP A 13 4.55 0.44 -4.49
N HIS A 14 5.18 -0.07 -5.54
CA HIS A 14 6.62 -0.26 -5.57
C HIS A 14 7.28 0.94 -6.26
N SER A 15 8.40 1.43 -5.71
CA SER A 15 9.23 2.44 -6.38
C SER A 15 10.70 2.28 -6.02
N LYS A 16 11.57 2.57 -6.98
CA LYS A 16 13.02 2.69 -6.78
C LYS A 16 13.42 3.97 -6.04
N LYS A 17 12.54 4.99 -6.06
CA LYS A 17 12.76 6.26 -5.37
C LYS A 17 11.94 6.28 -4.07
N MET A 18 12.45 6.95 -3.06
CA MET A 18 11.71 7.25 -1.84
C MET A 18 11.11 8.64 -1.98
N PRO A 19 9.83 8.77 -2.36
CA PRO A 19 9.19 10.07 -2.51
C PRO A 19 8.97 10.72 -1.14
N ASN A 20 9.12 12.02 -1.03
CA ASN A 20 8.57 12.75 0.11
C ASN A 20 7.03 12.80 0.07
N GLU A 21 6.40 13.40 1.08
CA GLU A 21 4.94 13.46 1.22
C GLU A 21 4.27 14.18 0.04
N GLN A 22 4.90 15.23 -0.49
CA GLN A 22 4.36 15.99 -1.62
C GLN A 22 4.47 15.21 -2.93
N GLU A 23 5.60 14.53 -3.14
CA GLU A 23 5.79 13.64 -4.30
C GLU A 23 4.83 12.45 -4.23
N ALA A 24 4.61 11.86 -3.05
CA ALA A 24 3.66 10.79 -2.83
C ALA A 24 2.22 11.23 -3.13
N ALA A 25 1.84 12.45 -2.74
CA ALA A 25 0.55 13.03 -3.08
C ALA A 25 0.37 13.17 -4.60
N THR A 26 1.38 13.68 -5.30
CA THR A 26 1.37 13.81 -6.77
C THR A 26 1.28 12.45 -7.46
N ILE A 27 2.01 11.43 -6.96
CA ILE A 27 1.91 10.06 -7.48
C ILE A 27 0.47 9.54 -7.31
N TYR A 28 -0.13 9.73 -6.13
CA TYR A 28 -1.50 9.30 -5.88
C TYR A 28 -2.51 9.99 -6.81
N GLU A 29 -2.40 11.30 -7.03
CA GLU A 29 -3.24 12.02 -7.99
C GLU A 29 -3.12 11.47 -9.42
N ARG A 30 -1.89 11.14 -9.85
CA ARG A 30 -1.64 10.51 -11.16
C ARG A 30 -2.28 9.14 -11.26
N ILE A 31 -2.19 8.31 -10.21
CA ILE A 31 -2.88 7.02 -10.14
C ILE A 31 -4.39 7.20 -10.35
N LEU A 32 -5.01 8.18 -9.66
CA LEU A 32 -6.44 8.45 -9.79
C LEU A 32 -6.84 8.92 -11.21
N GLN A 33 -5.90 9.52 -11.95
CA GLN A 33 -6.09 9.92 -13.34
C GLN A 33 -5.76 8.79 -14.34
N GLY A 34 -5.34 7.62 -13.86
CA GLY A 34 -4.91 6.50 -14.70
C GLY A 34 -3.51 6.67 -15.31
N ASN A 35 -2.73 7.65 -14.86
CA ASN A 35 -1.33 7.83 -15.29
C ASN A 35 -0.39 7.05 -14.36
N LEU A 36 0.30 6.05 -14.92
CA LEU A 36 1.20 5.14 -14.18
C LEU A 36 2.67 5.30 -14.59
N GLU A 37 3.05 6.38 -15.28
CA GLU A 37 4.41 6.57 -15.84
C GLU A 37 5.54 6.50 -14.79
N ASP A 38 5.26 6.86 -13.53
CA ASP A 38 6.24 6.83 -12.43
C ASP A 38 6.25 5.53 -11.63
N LEU A 39 5.41 4.55 -12.01
CA LEU A 39 5.24 3.30 -11.29
C LEU A 39 5.82 2.13 -12.08
N GLU A 40 6.38 1.18 -11.35
CA GLU A 40 6.90 -0.06 -11.94
C GLU A 40 6.03 -1.24 -11.47
N PRO A 41 5.68 -2.18 -12.37
CA PRO A 41 5.03 -3.42 -11.97
C PRO A 41 5.85 -4.17 -10.92
N SER A 42 5.18 -4.75 -9.92
CA SER A 42 5.83 -5.60 -8.91
C SER A 42 4.96 -6.76 -8.45
N ASN A 43 5.55 -7.95 -8.43
CA ASN A 43 4.95 -9.16 -7.87
C ASN A 43 4.76 -9.05 -6.33
N ASP A 44 5.46 -8.12 -5.68
CA ASP A 44 5.34 -7.89 -4.24
C ASP A 44 3.95 -7.36 -3.88
N ILE A 45 3.29 -6.62 -4.80
CA ILE A 45 1.92 -6.13 -4.62
C ILE A 45 0.94 -7.30 -4.59
N ALA A 46 1.03 -8.21 -5.57
CA ALA A 46 0.18 -9.40 -5.60
C ALA A 46 0.40 -10.30 -4.36
N THR A 47 1.66 -10.46 -3.93
CA THR A 47 2.01 -11.23 -2.73
C THR A 47 1.43 -10.58 -1.47
N PHE A 48 1.57 -9.26 -1.32
CA PHE A 48 0.98 -8.50 -0.22
C PHE A 48 -0.55 -8.69 -0.18
N LEU A 49 -1.23 -8.57 -1.32
CA LEU A 49 -2.68 -8.67 -1.42
C LEU A 49 -3.18 -10.08 -1.08
N SER A 50 -2.52 -11.12 -1.59
CA SER A 50 -2.86 -12.52 -1.30
C SER A 50 -2.80 -12.80 0.20
N GLU A 51 -1.68 -12.46 0.84
CA GLU A 51 -1.50 -12.69 2.27
C GLU A 51 -2.42 -11.78 3.13
N LEU A 52 -2.84 -10.62 2.62
CA LEU A 52 -3.83 -9.76 3.28
C LEU A 52 -5.22 -10.40 3.23
N GLN A 53 -5.62 -10.91 2.06
CA GLN A 53 -6.93 -11.50 1.82
C GLN A 53 -7.13 -12.84 2.54
N GLU A 54 -6.05 -13.59 2.80
CA GLU A 54 -6.09 -14.78 3.65
C GLU A 54 -6.60 -14.48 5.07
N LYS A 55 -6.28 -13.28 5.59
CA LYS A 55 -6.64 -12.87 6.95
C LYS A 55 -7.88 -11.98 7.01
N TYR A 56 -8.07 -11.16 5.98
CA TYR A 56 -9.16 -10.20 5.85
C TYR A 56 -9.74 -10.32 4.45
N PRO A 57 -10.77 -11.16 4.26
CA PRO A 57 -11.36 -11.40 2.96
C PRO A 57 -11.73 -10.11 2.24
N SER A 58 -11.58 -10.08 0.92
CA SER A 58 -11.97 -8.92 0.13
C SER A 58 -13.49 -8.72 0.15
N PHE A 59 -13.94 -7.52 -0.18
CA PHE A 59 -15.36 -7.17 -0.22
C PHE A 59 -16.19 -8.14 -1.09
N GLU A 60 -15.60 -8.67 -2.17
CA GLU A 60 -16.26 -9.57 -3.12
C GLU A 60 -16.31 -11.03 -2.64
N GLN A 61 -15.49 -11.40 -1.66
CA GLN A 61 -15.38 -12.76 -1.13
C GLN A 61 -16.35 -13.04 0.02
N LEU A 62 -17.00 -12.00 0.55
CA LEU A 62 -17.88 -12.11 1.70
C LEU A 62 -19.33 -12.39 1.25
N GLN A 63 -19.99 -13.29 1.96
CA GLN A 63 -21.44 -13.43 1.90
C GLN A 63 -22.09 -12.33 2.74
N ASN A 64 -23.33 -11.94 2.42
CA ASN A 64 -24.02 -10.79 3.02
C ASN A 64 -23.99 -10.76 4.56
N ASP A 65 -24.00 -11.92 5.22
CA ASP A 65 -24.05 -12.04 6.68
C ASP A 65 -22.70 -11.77 7.38
N ASP A 66 -21.60 -11.66 6.64
CA ASP A 66 -20.25 -11.38 7.18
C ASP A 66 -19.74 -9.95 6.88
N MET A 67 -20.58 -9.09 6.29
CA MET A 67 -20.21 -7.73 5.89
C MET A 67 -19.80 -6.82 7.07
N GLU A 68 -20.32 -7.09 8.27
CA GLU A 68 -19.93 -6.39 9.50
C GLU A 68 -18.48 -6.67 9.91
N LYS A 69 -17.94 -7.84 9.51
CA LYS A 69 -16.54 -8.23 9.77
C LYS A 69 -15.59 -7.79 8.67
N CYS A 70 -16.12 -7.21 7.58
CA CYS A 70 -15.31 -6.67 6.49
C CYS A 70 -14.64 -5.37 6.92
N PRO A 71 -13.29 -5.29 6.91
CA PRO A 71 -12.60 -4.04 7.17
C PRO A 71 -12.60 -3.09 5.97
N TRP A 72 -13.11 -3.52 4.82
CA TRP A 72 -13.08 -2.75 3.58
C TRP A 72 -14.43 -2.09 3.29
N GLU A 73 -14.41 -0.82 2.92
CA GLU A 73 -15.62 -0.06 2.51
C GLU A 73 -16.06 -0.43 1.09
N ALA A 74 -15.14 -0.88 0.25
CA ALA A 74 -15.36 -1.22 -1.14
C ALA A 74 -14.31 -2.25 -1.63
N PRO A 75 -14.48 -2.83 -2.83
CA PRO A 75 -13.43 -3.62 -3.48
C PRO A 75 -12.11 -2.85 -3.62
N PHE A 76 -11.00 -3.58 -3.67
CA PHE A 76 -9.69 -2.98 -3.89
C PHE A 76 -9.56 -2.48 -5.33
N THR A 77 -9.01 -1.28 -5.51
CA THR A 77 -8.58 -0.83 -6.84
C THR A 77 -7.13 -1.23 -7.02
N THR A 78 -6.84 -2.13 -7.95
CA THR A 78 -5.50 -2.73 -8.08
C THR A 78 -5.02 -2.77 -9.52
N SER A 79 -3.70 -2.78 -9.67
CA SER A 79 -2.98 -3.11 -10.90
C SER A 79 -1.68 -3.82 -10.53
N ASP A 80 -0.87 -4.19 -11.53
CA ASP A 80 0.47 -4.70 -11.27
C ASP A 80 1.40 -3.65 -10.63
N CYS A 81 1.02 -2.36 -10.66
CA CYS A 81 1.84 -1.24 -10.22
C CYS A 81 1.44 -0.65 -8.86
N TYR A 82 0.18 -0.81 -8.44
CA TYR A 82 -0.34 -0.22 -7.21
C TYR A 82 -1.55 -0.99 -6.65
N ALA A 83 -1.87 -0.74 -5.39
CA ALA A 83 -3.19 -1.06 -4.83
C ALA A 83 -3.72 0.10 -3.96
N ILE A 84 -5.03 0.32 -4.04
CA ILE A 84 -5.78 1.22 -3.18
C ILE A 84 -6.75 0.38 -2.34
N LEU A 85 -6.60 0.47 -1.02
CA LEU A 85 -7.36 -0.29 -0.05
C LEU A 85 -8.28 0.67 0.72
N PRO A 86 -9.59 0.67 0.46
CA PRO A 86 -10.53 1.54 1.15
C PRO A 86 -10.88 0.93 2.51
N LEU A 87 -10.21 1.36 3.57
CA LEU A 87 -10.40 0.87 4.94
C LEU A 87 -11.56 1.61 5.63
N LYS A 88 -12.46 0.89 6.32
CA LYS A 88 -13.47 1.55 7.17
C LYS A 88 -12.82 2.19 8.38
N ARG A 89 -13.32 3.34 8.81
CA ARG A 89 -12.73 4.11 9.91
C ARG A 89 -12.67 3.33 11.23
N GLU A 90 -13.67 2.51 11.53
CA GLU A 90 -13.73 1.67 12.73
C GLU A 90 -12.69 0.53 12.75
N TRP A 91 -12.02 0.30 11.63
CA TRP A 91 -10.91 -0.66 11.50
C TRP A 91 -9.53 0.01 11.49
N GLY A 92 -9.42 1.27 11.92
CA GLY A 92 -8.16 2.03 11.96
C GLY A 92 -7.01 1.35 12.72
N GLN A 93 -7.29 0.42 13.63
CA GLN A 93 -6.29 -0.43 14.29
C GLN A 93 -5.46 -1.27 13.30
N LEU A 94 -5.98 -1.54 12.09
CA LEU A 94 -5.28 -2.31 11.06
C LEU A 94 -4.15 -1.52 10.39
N VAL A 95 -4.16 -0.18 10.46
CA VAL A 95 -3.17 0.69 9.79
C VAL A 95 -1.74 0.29 10.13
N LYS A 96 -1.43 0.07 11.41
CA LYS A 96 -0.07 -0.33 11.84
C LYS A 96 0.38 -1.66 11.22
N MET A 97 -0.54 -2.61 11.13
CA MET A 97 -0.29 -3.92 10.55
C MET A 97 -0.11 -3.81 9.03
N LEU A 98 -0.92 -3.00 8.34
CA LEU A 98 -0.81 -2.74 6.91
C LEU A 98 0.51 -2.04 6.56
N VAL A 99 0.91 -1.01 7.32
CA VAL A 99 2.23 -0.37 7.16
C VAL A 99 3.34 -1.42 7.31
N SER A 100 3.41 -2.12 8.45
CA SER A 100 4.48 -3.10 8.70
C SER A 100 4.58 -4.16 7.62
N ARG A 101 3.44 -4.56 7.05
CA ARG A 101 3.34 -5.60 6.04
C ARG A 101 3.75 -5.10 4.65
N ALA A 102 3.33 -3.89 4.28
CA ALA A 102 3.79 -3.24 3.05
C ALA A 102 5.32 -3.07 3.07
N LEU A 103 5.87 -2.57 4.18
CA LEU A 103 7.30 -2.38 4.31
C LEU A 103 8.09 -3.70 4.25
N LYS A 104 7.54 -4.79 4.79
CA LYS A 104 8.14 -6.14 4.70
C LYS A 104 8.27 -6.63 3.25
N HIS A 105 7.31 -6.26 2.40
CA HIS A 105 7.28 -6.58 0.96
C HIS A 105 7.98 -5.51 0.10
N ASN A 106 8.81 -4.65 0.70
CA ASN A 106 9.52 -3.59 -0.02
C ASN A 106 8.58 -2.61 -0.78
N LEU A 107 7.36 -2.44 -0.29
CA LEU A 107 6.37 -1.51 -0.85
C LEU A 107 6.37 -0.19 -0.07
N ILE A 108 6.14 0.90 -0.78
CA ILE A 108 5.80 2.19 -0.19
C ILE A 108 4.35 2.14 0.27
N TYR A 109 4.11 2.70 1.45
CA TYR A 109 2.76 2.92 1.98
C TYR A 109 2.52 4.42 2.05
N TYR A 110 1.39 4.87 1.53
CA TYR A 110 0.95 6.25 1.63
C TYR A 110 -0.45 6.34 2.21
N ASP A 111 -0.60 7.28 3.13
CA ASP A 111 -1.84 7.72 3.73
C ASP A 111 -2.16 9.12 3.17
N PRO A 112 -3.07 9.21 2.17
CA PRO A 112 -3.52 10.47 1.62
C PRO A 112 -4.28 11.35 2.63
N GLN A 113 -4.96 10.76 3.62
CA GLN A 113 -5.79 11.50 4.56
C GLN A 113 -4.93 12.30 5.56
N ASN A 114 -3.85 11.71 6.06
CA ASN A 114 -2.89 12.40 6.93
C ASN A 114 -1.67 12.93 6.20
N LYS A 115 -1.54 12.65 4.88
CA LYS A 115 -0.39 13.01 4.04
C LYS A 115 0.93 12.45 4.59
N ILE A 116 0.91 11.19 5.02
CA ILE A 116 2.08 10.51 5.58
C ILE A 116 2.54 9.43 4.60
N VAL A 117 3.84 9.36 4.35
CA VAL A 117 4.46 8.30 3.56
C VAL A 117 5.40 7.46 4.44
N TYR A 118 5.33 6.14 4.30
CA TYR A 118 6.25 5.20 4.93
C TYR A 118 7.02 4.45 3.85
N HIS A 119 8.33 4.34 4.07
CA HIS A 119 9.24 3.67 3.15
C HIS A 119 9.75 2.35 3.74
N PRO A 120 10.02 1.35 2.89
CA PRO A 120 10.73 0.17 3.36
C PRO A 120 12.11 0.61 3.86
N ILE A 121 12.46 0.19 5.08
CA ILE A 121 13.81 0.46 5.60
C ILE A 121 14.77 -0.31 4.69
N ALA A 122 15.59 0.42 3.95
CA ALA A 122 16.60 -0.18 3.10
C ALA A 122 17.64 -0.91 3.97
N ALA A 123 17.41 -2.19 4.25
CA ALA A 123 18.50 -3.10 4.62
C ALA A 123 19.61 -3.12 3.53
N PHE A 124 19.29 -2.62 2.33
CA PHE A 124 20.15 -2.63 1.14
C PHE A 124 21.26 -1.57 1.08
N SER A 125 21.30 -0.56 1.96
CA SER A 125 22.38 0.44 1.94
C SER A 125 23.67 -0.07 2.58
N TRP A 126 23.57 -0.88 3.64
CA TRP A 126 24.73 -1.35 4.41
C TRP A 126 25.38 -2.62 3.81
N LEU A 127 24.60 -3.50 3.18
CA LEU A 127 25.12 -4.75 2.60
C LEU A 127 25.93 -4.54 1.31
N LYS A 128 25.65 -3.49 0.51
CA LYS A 128 26.51 -3.12 -0.63
C LYS A 128 27.85 -2.53 -0.19
N LYS A 129 27.89 -1.77 0.92
CA LYS A 129 29.14 -1.27 1.50
C LYS A 129 30.00 -2.38 2.09
N LEU A 130 29.39 -3.39 2.73
CA LEU A 130 30.12 -4.51 3.32
C LEU A 130 30.75 -5.46 2.28
N ARG A 131 30.17 -5.59 1.07
CA ARG A 131 30.80 -6.37 -0.02
C ARG A 131 32.00 -5.67 -0.69
N GLN A 132 32.16 -4.36 -0.51
CA GLN A 132 33.28 -3.61 -1.10
C GLN A 132 34.46 -3.41 -0.12
N HIS A 133 34.34 -3.82 1.14
CA HIS A 133 35.37 -3.59 2.18
C HIS A 133 35.80 -4.86 2.92
N VAL A 134 35.45 -6.05 2.41
CA VAL A 134 35.95 -7.33 2.93
C VAL A 134 36.67 -8.08 1.81
N MET A 135 37.80 -7.54 1.38
CA MET A 135 39.04 -8.26 1.02
C MET A 135 40.20 -7.31 1.37
N PRO A 136 41.13 -7.76 2.20
CA PRO A 136 42.30 -8.48 1.67
C PRO A 136 42.18 -9.99 1.74
#